data_AF-U4Q502-F1
#
_entry.id   AF-U4Q502-F1
#
_cell.length_a   1.000
_cell.length_b   1.000
_cell.length_c   1.000
_cell.angle_alpha   90.00
_cell.angle_beta   90.00
_cell.angle_gamma   90.00
#
_symmetry.space_group_name_H-M   'P 1'
#
loop_
_entity.id
_entity.type
_entity.pdbx_description
1 polymer ?
#
loop_
_entity_poly.entity_id
_entity_poly.type
_entity_poly.pdbx_seq_one_letter_code
_entity_poly.pdbx_strand_id
1 'polypeptide(L)'
;MGKFKKGDEVRLINSGDYNGHGRYGKTGELGTVIQYDAVDHTYYVDFSESGRWWAKASNLEPSASTLKIEEGKFYKTRDGRKVGPVTYAGGNIYAADGKQWRRDGYYWNGVGGHEQNDIIAEWIGDPVAKPSNDNAQPKFKVGDLIRHKTLKFEGVVKEVVDQRTVRTHWTKEGWGATDPIDSIELITTTTTTTIVALIENGQPKPSSTPHVHASTVAAEKEAKRLAAKYKGKQFGVFTLTTTHEEAAPVYDHKWQNMAALGLKIDAIKELRAVAGLTLKGAKDAVEAWIEYEQAA
;
A
#
# COMPACT_ATOMS: atom_id res chain seq x y z
N MET A 1 -15.53 3.62 19.59
CA MET A 1 -14.18 3.00 19.55
C MET A 1 -13.25 3.83 20.39
N GLY A 2 -12.37 3.19 21.17
CA GLY A 2 -11.38 3.88 21.98
C GLY A 2 -10.27 4.53 21.12
N LYS A 3 -9.72 5.65 21.60
CA LYS A 3 -8.53 6.37 21.11
C LYS A 3 -7.25 5.53 21.11
N PHE A 4 -7.12 4.54 22.00
CA PHE A 4 -5.94 3.66 22.13
C PHE A 4 -6.35 2.19 22.12
N LYS A 5 -5.45 1.28 21.73
CA LYS A 5 -5.66 -0.18 21.77
C LYS A 5 -4.81 -0.84 22.85
N LYS A 6 -5.19 -2.06 23.24
CA LYS A 6 -4.38 -2.90 24.14
C LYS A 6 -2.97 -3.06 23.60
N GLY A 7 -1.98 -2.81 24.45
CA GLY A 7 -0.55 -2.84 24.12
C GLY A 7 0.03 -1.49 23.70
N ASP A 8 -0.79 -0.45 23.48
CA ASP A 8 -0.26 0.89 23.19
C ASP A 8 0.47 1.45 24.41
N GLU A 9 1.63 2.08 24.18
CA GLU A 9 2.33 2.85 25.20
C GLU A 9 1.78 4.27 25.22
N VAL A 10 1.39 4.75 26.41
CA VAL A 10 0.78 6.05 26.64
C VAL A 10 1.55 6.81 27.71
N ARG A 11 1.60 8.13 27.55
CA ARG A 11 2.13 9.05 28.55
C ARG A 11 0.97 9.76 29.25
N LEU A 12 1.04 9.82 30.57
CA LEU A 12 0.11 10.60 31.38
C LEU A 12 0.43 12.09 31.25
N ILE A 13 -0.51 12.88 30.73
CA ILE A 13 -0.32 14.34 30.57
C ILE A 13 -0.96 15.16 31.68
N ASN A 14 -1.79 14.53 32.52
CA ASN A 14 -2.43 15.20 33.65
C ASN A 14 -2.54 14.26 34.85
N SER A 15 -1.84 14.62 35.93
CA SER A 15 -1.85 13.93 37.22
C SER A 15 -3.09 14.19 38.09
N GLY A 16 -4.02 15.02 37.63
CA GLY A 16 -5.20 15.44 38.39
C GLY A 16 -6.29 14.38 38.59
N ASP A 17 -6.20 13.23 37.93
CA ASP A 17 -7.13 12.12 38.15
C ASP A 17 -6.73 11.29 39.38
N TYR A 18 -7.70 11.09 40.28
CA TYR A 18 -7.57 10.23 41.45
C TYR A 18 -7.63 8.75 41.02
N ASN A 19 -6.57 7.98 41.27
CA ASN A 19 -6.45 6.61 40.78
C ASN A 19 -7.26 5.55 41.59
N GLY A 20 -8.11 5.99 42.53
CA GLY A 20 -8.91 5.11 43.38
C GLY A 20 -8.14 4.39 44.50
N HIS A 21 -6.80 4.52 44.55
CA HIS A 21 -5.90 3.79 45.45
C HIS A 21 -4.93 4.70 46.23
N GLY A 22 -5.29 5.96 46.44
CA GLY A 22 -4.50 6.89 47.25
C GLY A 22 -3.13 7.26 46.66
N ARG A 23 -2.91 7.07 45.36
CA ARG A 23 -1.74 7.58 44.64
C ARG A 23 -2.20 8.49 43.50
N TYR A 24 -1.45 9.56 43.24
CA TYR A 24 -1.66 10.38 42.06
C TYR A 24 -0.75 9.86 40.96
N GLY A 25 -1.26 9.77 39.73
CA GLY A 25 -0.39 9.54 38.57
C GLY A 25 0.61 10.69 38.44
N LYS A 26 1.78 10.46 37.85
CA LYS A 26 2.78 11.51 37.67
C LYS A 26 2.73 12.03 36.24
N THR A 27 2.56 13.35 36.05
CA THR A 27 2.61 13.93 34.70
C THR A 27 3.96 13.61 34.04
N GLY A 28 3.91 13.11 32.81
CA GLY A 28 5.06 12.61 32.05
C GLY A 28 5.32 11.10 32.19
N GLU A 29 4.63 10.43 33.11
CA GLU A 29 4.79 8.99 33.37
C GLU A 29 4.29 8.13 32.21
N LEU A 30 5.00 7.03 31.96
CA LEU A 30 4.70 6.09 30.88
C LEU A 30 3.92 4.90 31.41
N GLY A 31 3.02 4.36 30.59
CA GLY A 31 2.31 3.13 30.89
C GLY A 31 1.80 2.42 29.66
N THR A 32 1.44 1.14 29.82
CA THR A 32 0.93 0.30 28.73
C THR A 32 -0.56 0.06 28.89
N VAL A 33 -1.34 0.29 27.84
CA VAL A 33 -2.79 0.06 27.83
C VAL A 33 -3.07 -1.44 27.93
N ILE A 34 -3.79 -1.85 28.96
CA ILE A 34 -4.20 -3.25 29.18
C ILE A 34 -5.59 -3.51 28.56
N GLN A 35 -6.52 -2.58 28.73
CA GLN A 35 -7.89 -2.70 28.23
C GLN A 35 -8.62 -1.34 28.19
N TYR A 36 -9.69 -1.28 27.41
CA TYR A 36 -10.56 -0.12 27.26
C TYR A 36 -11.95 -0.43 27.78
N ASP A 37 -12.51 0.46 28.60
CA ASP A 37 -13.90 0.41 29.04
C ASP A 37 -14.75 1.38 28.21
N ALA A 38 -15.72 0.83 27.49
CA ALA A 38 -16.63 1.58 26.64
C ALA A 38 -17.74 2.31 27.41
N VAL A 39 -18.03 1.91 28.66
CA VAL A 39 -19.05 2.54 29.50
C VAL A 39 -18.51 3.87 30.02
N ASP A 40 -17.35 3.83 30.69
CA ASP A 40 -16.76 5.00 31.35
C ASP A 40 -15.76 5.77 30.46
N HIS A 41 -15.49 5.27 29.25
CA HIS A 41 -14.52 5.83 28.30
C HIS A 41 -13.10 5.98 28.89
N THR A 42 -12.71 5.03 29.74
CA THR A 42 -11.42 4.98 30.44
C THR A 42 -10.54 3.85 29.92
N TYR A 43 -9.24 3.97 30.16
CA TYR A 43 -8.24 2.94 29.84
C TYR A 43 -7.65 2.41 31.13
N TYR A 44 -7.61 1.08 31.25
CA TYR A 44 -6.80 0.45 32.28
C TYR A 44 -5.37 0.40 31.79
N VAL A 45 -4.46 1.08 32.49
CA VAL A 45 -3.07 1.28 32.07
C VAL A 45 -2.14 0.79 33.18
N ASP A 46 -1.08 0.08 32.80
CA ASP A 46 0.03 -0.30 33.68
C ASP A 46 1.11 0.77 33.63
N PHE A 47 1.09 1.71 34.56
CA PHE A 47 2.10 2.78 34.61
C PHE A 47 3.35 2.35 35.38
N SER A 48 4.50 2.81 34.91
CA SER A 48 5.82 2.35 35.37
C SER A 48 6.14 2.64 36.84
N GLU A 49 5.61 3.72 37.41
CA GLU A 49 5.88 4.16 38.79
C GLU A 49 4.61 4.10 39.69
N SER A 50 3.45 4.49 39.17
CA SER A 50 2.17 4.61 39.86
C SER A 50 1.32 3.33 39.79
N GLY A 51 1.79 2.32 39.03
CA GLY A 51 1.17 1.01 38.92
C GLY A 51 -0.09 1.02 38.05
N ARG A 52 -0.95 0.01 38.25
CA ARG A 52 -2.12 -0.21 37.38
C ARG A 52 -3.35 0.53 37.87
N TRP A 53 -3.94 1.37 37.02
CA TRP A 53 -5.18 2.08 37.32
C TRP A 53 -5.91 2.57 36.07
N TRP A 54 -7.14 3.04 36.26
CA TRP A 54 -8.00 3.55 35.19
C TRP A 54 -7.76 5.03 34.94
N ALA A 55 -7.26 5.37 33.75
CA ALA A 55 -6.99 6.74 33.33
C ALA A 55 -7.97 7.19 32.22
N LYS A 56 -8.40 8.44 32.27
CA LYS A 56 -9.25 9.02 31.22
C LYS A 56 -8.48 9.23 29.93
N ALA A 57 -9.16 9.01 28.80
CA ALA A 57 -8.60 9.24 27.45
C ALA A 57 -8.00 10.65 27.24
N SER A 58 -8.58 11.66 27.90
CA SER A 58 -8.16 13.06 27.84
C SER A 58 -6.86 13.33 28.59
N ASN A 59 -6.47 12.44 29.51
CA ASN A 59 -5.28 12.58 30.34
C ASN A 59 -4.13 11.71 29.83
N LEU A 60 -4.34 11.04 28.69
CA LEU A 60 -3.38 10.19 28.01
C LEU A 60 -3.05 10.76 26.63
N GLU A 61 -1.75 10.80 26.34
CA GLU A 61 -1.24 10.95 24.98
C GLU A 61 -0.46 9.69 24.57
N PRO A 62 -0.28 9.41 23.28
CA PRO A 62 0.68 8.39 22.84
C PRO A 62 2.06 8.69 23.44
N SER A 63 2.67 7.69 24.09
CA SER A 63 4.05 7.81 24.55
C SER A 63 4.97 7.83 23.33
N ALA A 64 5.82 8.86 23.22
CA ALA A 64 6.79 8.96 22.13
C ALA A 64 7.98 7.99 22.28
N SER A 65 8.09 7.25 23.39
CA SER A 65 9.01 6.11 23.49
C SER A 65 8.28 4.87 22.98
N THR A 66 8.71 4.11 21.98
CA THR A 66 10.06 3.84 21.46
C THR A 66 10.26 4.34 20.03
N LEU A 67 9.95 5.60 19.74
CA LEU A 67 10.26 6.12 18.40
C LEU A 67 11.75 6.44 18.29
N LYS A 68 12.50 5.53 17.68
CA LYS A 68 13.88 5.80 17.24
C LYS A 68 13.82 6.24 15.80
N ILE A 69 14.18 7.49 15.54
CA ILE A 69 14.36 7.93 14.16
C ILE A 69 15.52 7.13 13.56
N GLU A 70 15.19 6.38 12.54
CA GLU A 70 16.09 5.72 11.61
C GLU A 70 16.12 6.49 10.29
N GLU A 71 17.31 6.52 9.69
CA GLU A 71 17.54 7.14 8.39
C GLU A 71 16.71 6.46 7.28
N GLY A 72 16.29 7.23 6.29
CA GLY A 72 15.50 6.76 5.14
C GLY A 72 14.00 6.61 5.40
N LYS A 73 13.55 6.67 6.66
CA LYS A 73 12.13 6.51 7.02
C LYS A 73 11.36 7.84 7.01
N PHE A 74 10.03 7.74 6.99
CA PHE A 74 9.12 8.86 7.12
C PHE A 74 8.45 8.85 8.50
N TYR A 75 8.10 10.04 8.99
CA TYR A 75 7.55 10.24 10.33
C TYR A 75 6.40 11.23 10.31
N LYS A 76 5.62 11.21 11.39
CA LYS A 76 4.50 12.11 11.64
C LYS A 76 4.85 13.07 12.76
N THR A 77 4.73 14.36 12.51
CA THR A 77 4.86 15.39 13.55
C THR A 77 3.61 15.46 14.41
N ARG A 78 3.74 16.09 15.59
CA ARG A 78 2.65 16.26 16.56
C ARG A 78 1.43 16.99 15.97
N ASP A 79 1.65 17.93 15.07
CA ASP A 79 0.59 18.63 14.32
C ASP A 79 0.04 17.85 13.11
N GLY A 80 0.49 16.60 12.91
CA GLY A 80 -0.04 15.67 11.94
C GLY A 80 0.59 15.71 10.54
N ARG A 81 1.60 16.53 10.32
CA ARG A 81 2.31 16.60 9.03
C ARG A 81 3.26 15.40 8.84
N LYS A 82 3.43 15.01 7.58
CA LYS A 82 4.43 14.01 7.17
C LYS A 82 5.80 14.68 7.04
N VAL A 83 6.84 14.00 7.51
CA VAL A 83 8.25 14.45 7.51
C VAL A 83 9.13 13.31 6.99
N GLY A 84 10.09 13.62 6.13
CA GLY A 84 11.09 12.67 5.65
C GLY A 84 11.13 12.53 4.12
N PRO A 85 12.01 11.66 3.58
CA PRO A 85 12.83 10.70 4.32
C PRO A 85 13.89 11.42 5.17
N VAL A 86 14.06 10.99 6.41
CA VAL A 86 15.03 11.62 7.32
C VAL A 86 16.43 11.13 7.05
N THR A 87 17.41 12.03 7.04
CA THR A 87 18.83 11.75 6.78
C THR A 87 19.64 11.92 8.05
N TYR A 88 20.69 11.12 8.23
CA TYR A 88 21.58 11.29 9.38
C TYR A 88 22.43 12.55 9.20
N ALA A 89 22.38 13.46 10.19
CA ALA A 89 23.07 14.75 10.15
C ALA A 89 24.27 14.83 11.12
N GLY A 90 24.62 13.72 11.79
CA GLY A 90 25.74 13.64 12.73
C GLY A 90 25.32 13.59 14.21
N GLY A 91 26.12 12.89 15.02
CA GLY A 91 25.83 12.67 16.44
C GLY A 91 24.52 11.91 16.66
N ASN A 92 23.57 12.55 17.35
CA ASN A 92 22.20 12.05 17.58
C ASN A 92 21.14 12.85 16.80
N ILE A 93 21.53 13.53 15.72
CA ILE A 93 20.66 14.44 14.97
C ILE A 93 20.32 13.85 13.58
N TYR A 94 19.06 13.98 13.22
CA TYR A 94 18.48 13.59 11.94
C TYR A 94 17.81 14.80 11.30
N ALA A 95 17.87 14.92 9.97
CA ALA A 95 17.36 16.06 9.23
C ALA A 95 16.47 15.68 8.04
N ALA A 96 15.42 16.45 7.81
CA ALA A 96 14.50 16.36 6.68
C ALA A 96 13.79 17.70 6.50
N ASP A 97 13.44 18.05 5.25
CA ASP A 97 12.62 19.23 4.95
C ASP A 97 13.14 20.55 5.58
N GLY A 98 14.47 20.69 5.67
CA GLY A 98 15.13 21.85 6.29
C GLY A 98 15.05 21.93 7.81
N LYS A 99 14.59 20.86 8.48
CA LYS A 99 14.41 20.75 9.93
C LYS A 99 15.29 19.65 10.51
N GLN A 100 15.57 19.73 11.81
CA GLN A 100 16.42 18.79 12.54
C GLN A 100 15.69 18.22 13.76
N TRP A 101 15.94 16.95 14.06
CA TRP A 101 15.39 16.24 15.20
C TRP A 101 16.47 15.43 15.89
N ARG A 102 16.35 15.27 17.19
CA ARG A 102 17.08 14.25 17.94
C ARG A 102 16.55 12.87 17.57
N ARG A 103 17.37 11.85 17.82
CA ARG A 103 17.04 10.43 17.58
C ARG A 103 15.72 9.98 18.24
N ASP A 104 15.32 10.63 19.33
CA ASP A 104 14.09 10.37 20.10
C ASP A 104 12.86 11.14 19.59
N GLY A 105 12.96 11.86 18.46
CA GLY A 105 11.85 12.57 17.85
C GLY A 105 11.74 14.05 18.23
N TYR A 106 12.53 14.53 19.19
CA TYR A 106 12.45 15.93 19.64
C TYR A 106 13.01 16.90 18.60
N TYR A 107 12.23 17.93 18.25
CA TYR A 107 12.65 18.95 17.31
C TYR A 107 13.83 19.76 17.86
N TRP A 108 14.91 19.83 17.10
CA TRP A 108 16.14 20.53 17.46
C TRP A 108 16.19 21.89 16.75
N ASN A 109 15.97 22.98 17.51
CA ASN A 109 16.02 24.35 16.98
C ASN A 109 17.03 25.27 17.70
N GLY A 110 17.89 24.74 18.57
CA GLY A 110 18.89 25.52 19.33
C GLY A 110 18.32 26.53 20.35
N VAL A 111 17.04 26.91 20.24
CA VAL A 111 16.35 27.90 21.06
C VAL A 111 14.95 27.36 21.36
N GLY A 112 14.76 26.69 22.51
CA GLY A 112 13.45 26.28 23.06
C GLY A 112 12.49 25.54 22.10
N GLY A 113 12.34 24.22 22.28
CA GLY A 113 11.58 23.35 21.38
C GLY A 113 10.16 23.82 21.02
N HIS A 114 9.83 23.77 19.73
CA HIS A 114 8.46 23.87 19.24
C HIS A 114 7.83 22.47 19.24
N GLU A 115 7.11 22.13 20.30
CA GLU A 115 6.49 20.80 20.51
C GLU A 115 5.65 20.32 19.32
N GLN A 116 5.07 21.25 18.55
CA GLN A 116 4.28 20.94 17.34
C GLN A 116 5.10 20.26 16.23
N ASN A 117 6.41 20.50 16.19
CA ASN A 117 7.32 19.89 15.23
C ASN A 117 7.92 18.58 15.73
N ASP A 118 7.66 18.16 16.97
CA ASP A 118 8.16 16.87 17.47
C ASP A 118 7.58 15.73 16.65
N ILE A 119 8.44 14.77 16.33
CA ILE A 119 8.07 13.52 15.67
C ILE A 119 7.51 12.59 16.75
N ILE A 120 6.25 12.16 16.57
CA ILE A 120 5.52 11.36 17.56
C ILE A 120 5.17 9.96 17.09
N ALA A 121 5.30 9.67 15.79
CA ALA A 121 5.13 8.33 15.23
C ALA A 121 5.92 8.16 13.92
N GLU A 122 6.30 6.92 13.60
CA GLU A 122 6.71 6.55 12.24
C GLU A 122 5.48 6.69 11.31
N TRP A 123 5.67 7.30 10.14
CA TRP A 123 4.62 7.39 9.13
C TRP A 123 4.58 6.08 8.35
N ILE A 124 3.82 5.12 8.87
CA ILE A 124 3.45 3.92 8.15
C ILE A 124 2.29 4.32 7.23
N GLY A 125 2.55 4.45 5.92
CA GLY A 125 1.46 4.62 4.95
C GLY A 125 0.53 3.41 4.98
N ASP A 126 -0.69 3.55 4.43
CA ASP A 126 -1.52 2.39 4.02
C ASP A 126 -0.60 1.31 3.42
N PRO A 127 -0.81 0.01 3.69
CA PRO A 127 0.21 -1.02 3.54
C PRO A 127 0.84 -0.99 2.15
N VAL A 128 1.95 -0.27 2.02
CA VAL A 128 2.81 -0.31 0.86
C VAL A 128 3.74 -1.50 1.10
N ALA A 129 3.77 -2.36 0.10
CA ALA A 129 4.51 -3.60 0.07
C ALA A 129 5.93 -3.49 0.67
N LYS A 130 6.37 -4.63 1.25
CA LYS A 130 7.66 -4.88 1.90
C LYS A 130 8.85 -4.11 1.26
N PRO A 131 9.80 -3.61 2.08
CA PRO A 131 10.98 -2.92 1.60
C PRO A 131 11.86 -3.88 0.78
N SER A 132 12.09 -3.51 -0.49
CA SER A 132 13.15 -4.07 -1.32
C SER A 132 14.46 -3.44 -0.87
N ASN A 133 15.42 -4.27 -0.49
CA ASN A 133 16.80 -3.88 -0.22
C ASN A 133 17.44 -3.15 -1.43
N ASP A 134 18.36 -2.24 -1.12
CA ASP A 134 19.06 -1.32 -2.02
C ASP A 134 20.02 -2.03 -3.00
N ASN A 135 19.44 -2.73 -3.97
CA ASN A 135 19.97 -2.76 -5.33
C ASN A 135 18.92 -2.10 -6.24
N ALA A 136 18.54 -0.87 -5.88
CA ALA A 136 17.50 -0.11 -6.56
C ALA A 136 17.75 -0.18 -8.07
N GLN A 137 16.81 -0.83 -8.75
CA GLN A 137 16.76 -0.85 -10.20
C GLN A 137 16.88 0.60 -10.68
N PRO A 138 17.74 0.88 -11.67
CA PRO A 138 17.89 2.24 -12.15
C PRO A 138 16.53 2.82 -12.51
N LYS A 139 16.31 4.08 -12.13
CA LYS A 139 15.04 4.82 -12.29
C LYS A 139 14.52 4.80 -13.74
N PHE A 140 15.42 4.55 -14.67
CA PHE A 140 15.14 4.32 -16.07
C PHE A 140 15.82 3.04 -16.53
N LYS A 141 15.26 2.37 -17.53
CA LYS A 141 15.87 1.23 -18.21
C LYS A 141 16.06 1.52 -19.70
N VAL A 142 16.97 0.79 -20.32
CA VAL A 142 17.18 0.85 -21.77
C VAL A 142 15.85 0.58 -22.49
N GLY A 143 15.49 1.46 -23.42
CA GLY A 143 14.24 1.43 -24.18
C GLY A 143 13.13 2.32 -23.63
N ASP A 144 13.27 2.90 -22.42
CA ASP A 144 12.29 3.83 -21.87
C ASP A 144 12.14 5.07 -22.77
N LEU A 145 10.89 5.44 -23.07
CA LEU A 145 10.56 6.71 -23.72
C LEU A 145 10.65 7.82 -22.68
N ILE A 146 11.41 8.86 -23.00
CA ILE A 146 11.72 9.94 -22.07
C ILE A 146 11.50 11.30 -22.74
N ARG A 147 11.20 12.30 -21.91
CA ARG A 147 11.15 13.70 -22.32
C ARG A 147 12.17 14.50 -21.53
N HIS A 148 12.93 15.36 -22.21
CA HIS A 148 13.77 16.32 -21.52
C HIS A 148 12.89 17.40 -20.87
N LYS A 149 13.01 17.61 -19.56
CA LYS A 149 12.13 18.53 -18.79
C LYS A 149 12.21 19.97 -19.28
N THR A 150 13.41 20.46 -19.58
CA THR A 150 13.64 21.82 -20.07
C THR A 150 13.39 21.96 -21.57
N LEU A 151 14.09 21.16 -22.39
CA LEU A 151 14.07 21.28 -23.85
C LEU A 151 12.82 20.68 -24.50
N LYS A 152 12.03 19.91 -23.75
CA LYS A 152 10.81 19.22 -24.21
C LYS A 152 11.02 18.26 -25.39
N PHE A 153 12.27 17.87 -25.65
CA PHE A 153 12.59 16.85 -26.66
C PHE A 153 12.20 15.47 -26.15
N GLU A 154 11.71 14.64 -27.06
CA GLU A 154 11.38 13.25 -26.78
C GLU A 154 12.49 12.35 -27.29
N GLY A 155 12.78 11.30 -26.55
CA GLY A 155 13.88 10.39 -26.84
C GLY A 155 13.68 9.03 -26.19
N VAL A 156 14.70 8.20 -26.35
CA VAL A 156 14.76 6.87 -25.74
C VAL A 156 16.04 6.71 -24.94
N VAL A 157 15.96 6.00 -23.82
CA VAL A 157 17.15 5.58 -23.07
C VAL A 157 17.86 4.48 -23.86
N LYS A 158 19.15 4.67 -24.14
CA LYS A 158 19.99 3.70 -24.85
C LYS A 158 20.90 2.92 -23.90
N GLU A 159 21.31 3.54 -22.81
CA GLU A 159 22.18 2.94 -21.81
C GLU A 159 21.88 3.57 -20.45
N VAL A 160 21.90 2.75 -19.40
CA VAL A 160 21.93 3.25 -18.03
C VAL A 160 23.38 3.22 -17.59
N VAL A 161 23.96 4.38 -17.36
CA VAL A 161 25.38 4.50 -16.98
C VAL A 161 25.53 4.25 -15.49
N ASP A 162 24.71 4.93 -14.68
CA ASP A 162 24.63 4.74 -13.23
C ASP A 162 23.26 5.19 -12.69
N GLN A 163 23.12 5.27 -11.36
CA GLN A 163 21.87 5.69 -10.71
C GLN A 163 21.52 7.17 -10.90
N ARG A 164 22.41 7.98 -11.49
CA ARG A 164 22.24 9.43 -11.69
C ARG A 164 22.26 9.84 -13.15
N THR A 165 22.72 8.99 -14.06
CA THR A 165 22.95 9.33 -15.46
C THR A 165 22.55 8.22 -16.43
N VAL A 166 22.02 8.63 -17.59
CA VAL A 166 21.67 7.73 -18.70
C VAL A 166 22.20 8.28 -20.01
N ARG A 167 22.52 7.41 -20.96
CA ARG A 167 22.71 7.84 -22.35
C ARG A 167 21.39 7.76 -23.09
N THR A 168 21.07 8.82 -23.79
CA THR A 168 19.79 9.01 -24.47
C THR A 168 19.99 9.10 -25.97
N HIS A 169 18.93 8.84 -26.72
CA HIS A 169 18.84 9.19 -28.12
C HIS A 169 17.63 10.08 -28.30
N TRP A 170 17.87 11.35 -28.63
CA TRP A 170 16.84 12.36 -28.80
C TRP A 170 16.37 12.37 -30.25
N THR A 171 15.07 12.30 -30.48
CA THR A 171 14.48 12.18 -31.84
C THR A 171 14.81 13.36 -32.76
N LYS A 172 15.03 14.56 -32.21
CA LYS A 172 15.27 15.79 -32.97
C LYS A 172 16.74 16.04 -33.28
N GLU A 173 17.65 15.60 -32.42
CA GLU A 173 19.08 15.92 -32.51
C GLU A 173 19.98 14.69 -32.76
N GLY A 174 19.41 13.48 -32.76
CA GLY A 174 20.14 12.24 -32.95
C GLY A 174 20.70 11.70 -31.63
N TRP A 175 21.97 11.34 -31.60
CA TRP A 175 22.60 10.82 -30.38
C TRP A 175 22.65 11.90 -29.30
N GLY A 176 21.98 11.63 -28.17
CA GLY A 176 22.07 12.46 -26.98
C GLY A 176 23.38 12.18 -26.23
N ALA A 177 23.87 13.18 -25.52
CA ALA A 177 24.97 13.03 -24.58
C ALA A 177 24.51 12.22 -23.34
N THR A 178 25.42 12.02 -22.39
CA THR A 178 25.07 11.50 -21.06
C THR A 178 24.21 12.54 -20.33
N ASP A 179 22.93 12.22 -20.13
CA ASP A 179 21.96 13.09 -19.48
C ASP A 179 21.77 12.71 -18.00
N PRO A 180 21.71 13.70 -17.09
CA PRO A 180 21.27 13.48 -15.72
C PRO A 180 19.83 12.97 -15.67
N ILE A 181 19.57 11.95 -14.86
CA ILE A 181 18.23 11.38 -14.62
C ILE A 181 17.23 12.45 -14.15
N ASP A 182 17.70 13.52 -13.50
CA ASP A 182 16.85 14.62 -13.05
C ASP A 182 16.48 15.62 -14.15
N SER A 183 17.19 15.68 -15.28
CA SER A 183 16.84 16.53 -16.42
C SER A 183 15.77 15.91 -17.32
N ILE A 184 15.41 14.65 -17.09
CA ILE A 184 14.50 13.86 -17.92
C ILE A 184 13.33 13.31 -17.11
N GLU A 185 12.19 13.10 -17.77
CA GLU A 185 11.00 12.47 -17.20
C GLU A 185 10.57 11.29 -18.06
N LEU A 186 10.08 10.22 -17.42
CA LEU A 186 9.53 9.08 -18.13
C LEU A 186 8.25 9.52 -18.83
N ILE A 187 8.17 9.28 -20.13
CA ILE A 187 6.90 9.34 -20.84
C ILE A 187 6.19 8.04 -20.51
N THR A 188 5.37 8.04 -19.46
CA THR A 188 4.42 6.96 -19.23
C THR A 188 3.42 6.97 -20.37
N THR A 189 3.67 6.14 -21.38
CA THR A 189 2.59 5.69 -22.25
C THR A 189 1.67 4.86 -21.37
N THR A 190 0.53 5.43 -20.98
CA THR A 190 -0.53 4.63 -20.40
C THR A 190 -0.89 3.59 -21.45
N THR A 191 -0.38 2.37 -21.31
CA THR A 191 -0.77 1.24 -22.15
C THR A 191 -2.19 0.89 -21.75
N THR A 192 -3.14 1.60 -22.36
CA THR A 192 -4.54 1.32 -22.20
C THR A 192 -4.82 0.02 -22.92
N THR A 193 -5.22 -1.02 -22.18
CA THR A 193 -5.75 -2.24 -22.77
C THR A 193 -7.02 -1.88 -23.52
N THR A 194 -6.93 -1.81 -24.85
CA THR A 194 -8.04 -1.41 -25.70
C THR A 194 -8.39 -2.52 -26.68
N ILE A 195 -9.67 -2.78 -26.88
CA ILE A 195 -10.18 -3.76 -27.84
C ILE A 195 -11.12 -3.09 -28.85
N VAL A 196 -11.35 -3.76 -29.98
CA VAL A 196 -12.39 -3.40 -30.94
C VAL A 196 -13.51 -4.44 -30.88
N ALA A 197 -14.75 -3.98 -30.84
CA ALA A 197 -15.93 -4.84 -30.87
C ALA A 197 -16.94 -4.39 -31.94
N LEU A 198 -17.66 -5.34 -32.53
CA LEU A 198 -18.80 -5.06 -33.39
C LEU A 198 -19.91 -4.42 -32.55
N ILE A 199 -20.59 -3.42 -33.08
CA ILE A 199 -21.81 -2.87 -32.48
C ILE A 199 -23.01 -3.48 -33.22
N GLU A 200 -23.85 -4.19 -32.48
CA GLU A 200 -25.07 -4.82 -32.98
C GLU A 200 -26.23 -4.36 -32.10
N ASN A 201 -27.26 -3.76 -32.71
CA ASN A 201 -28.41 -3.19 -31.99
C ASN A 201 -28.02 -2.20 -30.87
N GLY A 202 -26.98 -1.40 -31.12
CA GLY A 202 -26.46 -0.41 -30.16
C GLY A 202 -25.64 -1.01 -29.00
N GLN A 203 -25.46 -2.33 -28.96
CA GLN A 203 -24.71 -3.03 -27.91
C GLN A 203 -23.37 -3.56 -28.44
N PRO A 204 -22.30 -3.55 -27.63
CA PRO A 204 -21.04 -4.17 -27.99
C PRO A 204 -21.16 -5.69 -28.02
N LYS A 205 -20.68 -6.28 -29.11
CA LYS A 205 -20.53 -7.72 -29.31
C LYS A 205 -19.04 -8.04 -29.46
N PRO A 206 -18.30 -8.13 -28.34
CA PRO A 206 -16.87 -8.47 -28.38
C PRO A 206 -16.67 -9.91 -28.89
N SER A 207 -15.51 -10.15 -29.49
CA SER A 207 -15.07 -11.50 -29.86
C SER A 207 -14.92 -12.39 -28.60
N SER A 208 -15.11 -13.70 -28.72
CA SER A 208 -14.78 -14.65 -27.64
C SER A 208 -13.29 -14.63 -27.27
N THR A 209 -12.44 -14.21 -28.20
CA THR A 209 -11.03 -13.89 -27.99
C THR A 209 -10.74 -12.51 -28.58
N PRO A 210 -10.96 -11.43 -27.81
CA PRO A 210 -10.71 -10.07 -28.28
C PRO A 210 -9.23 -9.85 -28.58
N HIS A 211 -8.94 -9.22 -29.71
CA HIS A 211 -7.57 -8.74 -29.97
C HIS A 211 -7.33 -7.47 -29.16
N VAL A 212 -6.31 -7.53 -28.30
CA VAL A 212 -5.89 -6.40 -27.48
C VAL A 212 -4.89 -5.55 -28.26
N HIS A 213 -5.18 -4.27 -28.37
CA HIS A 213 -4.32 -3.28 -29.01
C HIS A 213 -3.41 -2.61 -27.98
N ALA A 214 -2.21 -2.23 -28.43
CA ALA A 214 -1.22 -1.55 -27.59
C ALA A 214 -1.60 -0.10 -27.20
N SER A 215 -2.60 0.49 -27.88
CA SER A 215 -3.11 1.83 -27.59
C SER A 215 -4.49 2.05 -28.22
N THR A 216 -5.21 3.08 -27.74
CA THR A 216 -6.47 3.54 -28.34
C THR A 216 -6.31 3.89 -29.82
N VAL A 217 -5.20 4.54 -30.20
CA VAL A 217 -4.93 4.92 -31.60
C VAL A 217 -4.80 3.69 -32.50
N ALA A 218 -4.13 2.64 -32.02
CA ALA A 218 -4.00 1.38 -32.75
C ALA A 218 -5.37 0.70 -32.91
N ALA A 219 -6.21 0.71 -31.88
CA ALA A 219 -7.57 0.18 -31.92
C ALA A 219 -8.47 0.98 -32.87
N GLU A 220 -8.39 2.31 -32.89
CA GLU A 220 -9.15 3.14 -33.84
C GLU A 220 -8.78 2.84 -35.29
N LYS A 221 -7.49 2.66 -35.57
CA LYS A 221 -7.02 2.29 -36.91
C LYS A 221 -7.62 0.94 -37.33
N GLU A 222 -7.65 -0.03 -36.41
CA GLU A 222 -8.26 -1.33 -36.68
C GLU A 222 -9.78 -1.23 -36.86
N ALA A 223 -10.49 -0.48 -36.02
CA ALA A 223 -11.93 -0.25 -36.15
C ALA A 223 -12.27 0.38 -37.51
N LYS A 224 -11.48 1.36 -37.96
CA LYS A 224 -11.61 1.96 -39.31
C LYS A 224 -11.38 0.93 -40.42
N ARG A 225 -10.36 0.08 -40.29
CA ARG A 225 -10.07 -1.00 -41.25
C ARG A 225 -11.23 -1.99 -41.33
N LEU A 226 -11.80 -2.38 -40.19
CA LEU A 226 -12.94 -3.30 -40.11
C LEU A 226 -14.22 -2.69 -40.67
N ALA A 227 -14.52 -1.42 -40.34
CA ALA A 227 -15.66 -0.70 -40.92
C ALA A 227 -15.54 -0.53 -42.44
N ALA A 228 -14.32 -0.32 -42.96
CA ALA A 228 -14.07 -0.28 -44.39
C ALA A 228 -14.28 -1.65 -45.06
N LYS A 229 -13.85 -2.74 -44.41
CA LYS A 229 -14.00 -4.12 -44.89
C LYS A 229 -15.46 -4.61 -44.83
N TYR A 230 -16.20 -4.25 -43.79
CA TYR A 230 -17.57 -4.72 -43.54
C TYR A 230 -18.55 -3.54 -43.59
N LYS A 231 -18.93 -3.13 -44.80
CA LYS A 231 -19.84 -2.01 -45.05
C LYS A 231 -21.20 -2.23 -44.34
N GLY A 232 -21.74 -1.16 -43.74
CA GLY A 232 -23.01 -1.20 -43.00
C GLY A 232 -22.89 -1.76 -41.57
N LYS A 233 -21.69 -2.20 -41.14
CA LYS A 233 -21.41 -2.58 -39.75
C LYS A 233 -20.69 -1.44 -39.02
N GLN A 234 -20.92 -1.35 -37.71
CA GLN A 234 -20.28 -0.37 -36.83
C GLN A 234 -19.30 -1.09 -35.89
N PHE A 235 -18.15 -0.49 -35.65
CA PHE A 235 -17.14 -1.03 -34.75
C PHE A 235 -16.80 0.01 -33.69
N GLY A 236 -16.90 -0.36 -32.42
CA GLY A 236 -16.55 0.47 -31.28
C GLY A 236 -15.18 0.13 -30.72
N VAL A 237 -14.53 1.13 -30.13
CA VAL A 237 -13.25 1.00 -29.43
C VAL A 237 -13.53 1.08 -27.93
N PHE A 238 -13.08 0.07 -27.18
CA PHE A 238 -13.34 -0.06 -25.75
C PHE A 238 -12.04 -0.14 -24.98
N THR A 239 -11.89 0.72 -23.98
CA THR A 239 -10.70 0.77 -23.11
C THR A 239 -11.04 0.23 -21.74
N LEU A 240 -10.23 -0.68 -21.23
CA LEU A 240 -10.34 -1.17 -19.87
C LEU A 240 -10.00 -0.04 -18.88
N THR A 241 -10.92 0.29 -18.00
CA THR A 241 -10.77 1.33 -16.98
C THR A 241 -10.46 0.75 -15.61
N THR A 242 -11.22 -0.26 -15.20
CA THR A 242 -11.12 -0.90 -13.88
C THR A 242 -11.37 -2.40 -14.03
N THR A 243 -10.76 -3.20 -13.14
CA THR A 243 -11.10 -4.61 -12.95
C THR A 243 -11.64 -4.80 -11.55
N HIS A 244 -12.66 -5.66 -11.41
CA HIS A 244 -13.22 -6.06 -10.13
C HIS A 244 -13.00 -7.55 -9.96
N GLU A 245 -12.62 -7.95 -8.76
CA GLU A 245 -12.45 -9.33 -8.37
C GLU A 245 -13.03 -9.48 -6.97
N GLU A 246 -13.83 -10.52 -6.78
CA GLU A 246 -14.18 -11.00 -5.45
C GLU A 246 -13.22 -12.14 -5.11
N ALA A 247 -12.53 -12.02 -3.99
CA ALA A 247 -11.60 -13.04 -3.55
C ALA A 247 -12.36 -14.36 -3.37
N ALA A 248 -11.81 -15.45 -3.94
CA ALA A 248 -12.36 -16.77 -3.71
C ALA A 248 -12.38 -17.07 -2.20
N PRO A 249 -13.49 -17.62 -1.66
CA PRO A 249 -13.55 -18.02 -0.27
C PRO A 249 -12.41 -19.00 0.05
N VAL A 250 -11.72 -18.75 1.17
CA VAL A 250 -10.69 -19.65 1.68
C VAL A 250 -11.29 -20.43 2.84
N TYR A 251 -11.42 -21.73 2.67
CA TYR A 251 -11.98 -22.63 3.65
C TYR A 251 -10.90 -23.29 4.50
N ASP A 252 -11.23 -23.65 5.75
CA ASP A 252 -10.28 -24.22 6.72
C ASP A 252 -9.68 -25.55 6.25
N HIS A 253 -10.45 -26.33 5.48
CA HIS A 253 -9.99 -27.62 5.00
C HIS A 253 -9.58 -27.60 3.53
N LYS A 254 -8.42 -28.20 3.24
CA LYS A 254 -7.87 -28.33 1.88
C LYS A 254 -8.88 -28.95 0.90
N TRP A 255 -9.65 -29.95 1.33
CA TRP A 255 -10.67 -30.59 0.49
C TRP A 255 -11.83 -29.63 0.14
N GLN A 256 -12.20 -28.70 1.02
CA GLN A 256 -13.23 -27.69 0.75
C GLN A 256 -12.76 -26.69 -0.30
N ASN A 257 -11.52 -26.20 -0.19
CA ASN A 257 -10.91 -25.35 -1.21
C ASN A 257 -10.87 -26.06 -2.58
N MET A 258 -10.51 -27.35 -2.62
CA MET A 258 -10.55 -28.15 -3.86
C MET A 258 -11.96 -28.29 -4.41
N ALA A 259 -12.96 -28.51 -3.54
CA ALA A 259 -14.35 -28.62 -3.93
C ALA A 259 -14.89 -27.30 -4.50
N ALA A 260 -14.56 -26.16 -3.88
CA ALA A 260 -14.91 -24.82 -4.35
C ALA A 260 -14.30 -24.50 -5.74
N LEU A 261 -13.08 -24.99 -5.99
CA LEU A 261 -12.41 -24.87 -7.30
C LEU A 261 -12.95 -25.86 -8.36
N GLY A 262 -13.98 -26.65 -8.04
CA GLY A 262 -14.55 -27.64 -8.95
C GLY A 262 -13.74 -28.93 -9.09
N LEU A 263 -12.67 -29.10 -8.31
CA LEU A 263 -11.79 -30.28 -8.32
C LEU A 263 -12.38 -31.43 -7.46
N LYS A 264 -13.62 -31.84 -7.78
CA LYS A 264 -14.43 -32.76 -6.96
C LYS A 264 -13.71 -34.08 -6.64
N ILE A 265 -13.03 -34.68 -7.63
CA ILE A 265 -12.35 -35.96 -7.45
C ILE A 265 -11.20 -35.84 -6.44
N ASP A 266 -10.45 -34.75 -6.50
CA ASP A 266 -9.30 -34.54 -5.61
C ASP A 266 -9.74 -34.14 -4.20
N ALA A 267 -10.83 -33.37 -4.08
CA ALA A 267 -11.49 -33.12 -2.80
C ALA A 267 -11.92 -34.43 -2.11
N ILE A 268 -12.54 -35.36 -2.86
CA ILE A 268 -12.95 -36.67 -2.33
C ILE A 268 -11.72 -37.47 -1.88
N LYS A 269 -10.64 -37.51 -2.67
CA LYS A 269 -9.41 -38.23 -2.29
C LYS A 269 -8.80 -37.66 -1.01
N GLU A 270 -8.71 -36.33 -0.92
CA GLU A 270 -8.17 -35.65 0.26
C GLU A 270 -9.03 -35.93 1.49
N LEU A 271 -10.35 -35.77 1.40
CA LEU A 271 -11.28 -36.02 2.51
C LEU A 271 -11.19 -37.48 3.00
N ARG A 272 -11.09 -38.45 2.09
CA ARG A 272 -10.87 -39.86 2.46
C ARG A 272 -9.57 -40.08 3.20
N ALA A 273 -8.50 -39.44 2.76
CA ALA A 273 -7.18 -39.58 3.37
C ALA A 273 -7.15 -38.98 4.78
N VAL A 274 -7.76 -37.82 5.00
CA VAL A 274 -7.72 -37.11 6.29
C VAL A 274 -8.75 -37.62 7.30
N ALA A 275 -9.92 -38.07 6.84
CA ALA A 275 -11.04 -38.48 7.72
C ALA A 275 -11.26 -40.00 7.77
N GLY A 276 -10.49 -40.80 7.02
CA GLY A 276 -10.61 -42.26 6.99
C GLY A 276 -11.95 -42.77 6.41
N LEU A 277 -12.64 -41.95 5.62
CA LEU A 277 -13.96 -42.28 5.09
C LEU A 277 -13.91 -43.29 3.94
N THR A 278 -15.01 -44.06 3.80
CA THR A 278 -15.26 -44.86 2.60
C THR A 278 -15.42 -43.96 1.37
N LEU A 279 -15.23 -44.51 0.16
CA LEU A 279 -15.40 -43.75 -1.07
C LEU A 279 -16.80 -43.12 -1.17
N LYS A 280 -17.84 -43.89 -0.84
CA LYS A 280 -19.22 -43.39 -0.84
C LYS A 280 -19.40 -42.29 0.21
N GLY A 281 -18.94 -42.50 1.44
CA GLY A 281 -19.08 -41.51 2.51
C GLY A 281 -18.41 -40.17 2.20
N ALA A 282 -17.20 -40.19 1.64
CA ALA A 282 -16.51 -38.96 1.25
C ALA A 282 -17.15 -38.28 0.03
N LYS A 283 -17.66 -39.06 -0.93
CA LYS A 283 -18.41 -38.50 -2.06
C LYS A 283 -19.65 -37.76 -1.57
N ASP A 284 -20.47 -38.42 -0.77
CA ASP A 284 -21.73 -37.87 -0.25
C ASP A 284 -21.45 -36.59 0.58
N ALA A 285 -20.40 -36.58 1.39
CA ALA A 285 -20.01 -35.41 2.19
C ALA A 285 -19.53 -34.22 1.34
N VAL A 286 -18.71 -34.47 0.30
CA VAL A 286 -18.25 -33.42 -0.61
C VAL A 286 -19.42 -32.85 -1.42
N GLU A 287 -20.32 -33.70 -1.92
CA GLU A 287 -21.49 -33.26 -2.68
C GLU A 287 -22.44 -32.43 -1.82
N ALA A 288 -22.76 -32.89 -0.61
CA ALA A 288 -23.61 -32.14 0.33
C ALA A 288 -23.01 -30.78 0.71
N TRP A 289 -21.69 -30.71 0.89
CA TRP A 289 -21.01 -29.44 1.17
C TRP A 289 -21.08 -28.47 -0.01
N ILE A 290 -20.84 -28.95 -1.25
CA ILE A 290 -20.96 -28.13 -2.46
C ILE A 290 -22.38 -27.58 -2.62
N GLU A 291 -23.41 -28.41 -2.38
CA GLU A 291 -24.81 -27.98 -2.46
C GLU A 291 -25.14 -26.89 -1.42
N TYR A 292 -24.61 -27.02 -0.20
CA TYR A 292 -24.78 -26.00 0.85
C TYR A 292 -24.13 -24.67 0.45
N GLU A 293 -22.88 -24.68 -0.01
CA GLU A 293 -22.16 -23.45 -0.40
C GLU A 293 -22.77 -22.77 -1.63
N GLN A 294 -23.39 -23.51 -2.55
CA GLN A 294 -24.08 -22.93 -3.71
C GLN A 294 -25.46 -22.35 -3.37
N ALA A 295 -26.01 -22.70 -2.21
CA ALA A 295 -27.30 -22.21 -1.73
C ALA A 295 -27.19 -21.01 -0.78
N ALA A 296 -25.99 -20.72 -0.29
CA ALA A 296 -25.65 -19.61 0.62
C ALA A 296 -25.30 -18.33 -0.16
#